data_AF-X1H0J7-F1
#
_entry.id   AF-X1H0J7-F1
#
_cell.length_a   1.000
_cell.length_b   1.000
_cell.length_c   1.000
_cell.angle_alpha   90.00
_cell.angle_beta   90.00
_cell.angle_gamma   90.00
#
_symmetry.space_group_name_H-M   'P 1'
#
loop_
_entity.id
_entity.type
_entity.pdbx_description
1 polymer ?
#
loop_
_entity_poly.entity_id
_entity_poly.type
_entity_poly.pdbx_seq_one_letter_code
_entity_poly.pdbx_strand_id
1 'polypeptide(L)'
;MDKYMISIKWVLCFLKGLIFFGLITASCSYEPLEKIRPEIIPGSADFSKYISIGGSWSAGFMDGSLYTFGQENSFPSILAGQLTQAGGEGFSQPDIHSKNGYNPFASDAQNIRGKYVYKFLTPDSPQPVIESTEGEIPTSYTGELTELNNFAVPGFRWNLIP
;
A
#
# COMPACT_ATOMS: atom_id res chain seq x y z
N MET A 1 62.34 2.95 -40.71
CA MET A 1 61.53 1.94 -40.00
C MET A 1 60.47 2.56 -39.10
N ASP A 2 60.60 3.83 -38.71
CA ASP A 2 59.72 4.49 -37.72
C ASP A 2 58.27 4.74 -38.15
N LYS A 3 58.00 4.96 -39.45
CA LYS A 3 56.63 5.19 -39.95
C LYS A 3 55.71 3.97 -39.79
N TYR A 4 56.25 2.76 -39.93
CA TYR A 4 55.49 1.51 -39.75
C TYR A 4 55.24 1.20 -38.28
N MET A 5 56.20 1.53 -37.41
CA MET A 5 56.09 1.34 -35.96
C MET A 5 54.98 2.22 -35.32
N ILE A 6 54.78 3.43 -35.85
CA ILE A 6 53.70 4.33 -35.41
C ILE A 6 52.34 3.77 -35.87
N SER A 7 52.22 3.34 -37.13
CA SER A 7 50.98 2.74 -37.66
C SER A 7 50.56 1.48 -36.87
N ILE A 8 51.51 0.60 -36.53
CA ILE A 8 51.26 -0.61 -35.72
C ILE A 8 50.82 -0.25 -34.30
N LYS A 9 51.41 0.78 -33.67
CA LYS A 9 50.99 1.24 -32.33
C LYS A 9 49.54 1.74 -32.32
N TRP A 10 49.13 2.50 -33.33
CA TRP A 10 47.74 2.97 -33.45
C TRP A 10 46.76 1.81 -33.67
N VAL A 11 47.10 0.85 -34.55
CA VAL A 11 46.26 -0.34 -34.79
C VAL A 11 46.12 -1.19 -33.54
N LEU A 12 47.21 -1.42 -32.79
CA LEU A 12 47.17 -2.14 -31.51
C LEU A 12 46.39 -1.37 -30.43
N CYS A 13 46.44 -0.04 -30.43
CA CYS A 13 45.68 0.80 -29.50
C CYS A 13 44.18 0.76 -29.79
N PHE A 14 43.80 0.81 -31.07
CA PHE A 14 42.41 0.64 -31.51
C PHE A 14 41.87 -0.76 -31.19
N LEU A 15 42.67 -1.80 -31.43
CA LEU A 15 42.26 -3.19 -31.16
C LEU A 15 42.07 -3.44 -29.65
N LYS A 16 42.96 -2.91 -28.80
CA LYS A 16 42.81 -2.96 -27.33
C LYS A 16 41.58 -2.17 -26.87
N GLY A 17 41.31 -1.01 -27.47
CA GLY A 17 40.11 -0.22 -27.21
C GLY A 17 38.82 -0.97 -27.56
N LEU A 18 38.80 -1.68 -28.69
CA LEU A 18 37.63 -2.47 -29.12
C LEU A 18 37.35 -3.65 -28.19
N ILE A 19 38.40 -4.35 -27.74
CA ILE A 19 38.28 -5.49 -26.80
C ILE A 19 37.81 -4.99 -25.43
N PHE A 20 38.34 -3.87 -24.95
CA PHE A 20 37.93 -3.27 -23.68
C PHE A 20 36.48 -2.77 -23.72
N PHE A 21 36.05 -2.19 -24.85
CA PHE A 21 34.66 -1.76 -25.05
C PHE A 21 33.69 -2.95 -25.12
N GLY A 22 34.06 -4.04 -25.80
CA GLY A 22 33.26 -5.26 -25.86
C GLY A 22 33.08 -5.96 -24.50
N LEU A 23 34.11 -5.91 -23.65
CA LEU A 23 34.05 -6.45 -22.27
C LEU A 23 33.12 -5.65 -21.37
N ILE A 24 32.99 -4.33 -21.57
CA ILE A 24 32.08 -3.48 -20.78
C ILE A 24 30.63 -3.71 -21.19
N THR A 25 30.34 -3.91 -22.48
CA THR A 25 28.95 -4.11 -22.96
C THR A 25 28.39 -5.50 -22.64
N ALA A 26 29.24 -6.50 -22.42
CA ALA A 26 28.81 -7.86 -22.09
C ALA A 26 28.61 -8.11 -20.58
N SER A 27 28.98 -7.17 -19.71
CA SER A 27 29.14 -7.43 -18.27
C SER A 27 27.86 -7.31 -17.43
N CYS A 28 26.68 -7.00 -17.97
CA CYS A 28 25.49 -6.94 -17.12
C CYS A 28 24.16 -7.16 -17.85
N SER A 29 23.91 -8.38 -18.31
CA SER A 29 22.54 -8.89 -18.40
C SER A 29 22.24 -9.64 -17.10
N TYR A 30 21.69 -8.94 -16.10
CA TYR A 30 21.05 -9.61 -14.98
C TYR A 30 19.78 -10.27 -15.51
N GLU A 31 19.80 -11.60 -15.66
CA GLU A 31 18.57 -12.37 -15.85
C GLU A 31 17.95 -12.57 -14.46
N PRO A 32 16.81 -11.94 -14.15
CA PRO A 32 16.13 -12.20 -12.89
C PRO A 32 15.77 -13.69 -12.88
N LEU A 33 16.15 -14.41 -11.83
CA LEU A 33 15.64 -15.76 -11.61
C LEU A 33 14.11 -15.70 -11.72
N GLU A 34 13.55 -16.56 -12.58
CA GLU A 34 12.11 -16.65 -12.73
C GLU A 34 11.50 -16.93 -11.36
N LYS A 35 10.75 -15.95 -10.84
CA LYS A 35 10.12 -16.06 -9.53
C LYS A 35 9.08 -17.16 -9.64
N ILE A 36 9.41 -18.36 -9.16
CA ILE A 36 8.44 -19.46 -9.01
C ILE A 36 7.34 -18.93 -8.10
N ARG A 37 6.20 -18.59 -8.69
CA ARG A 37 4.97 -18.31 -7.94
C ARG A 37 4.28 -19.65 -7.77
N PRO A 38 4.30 -20.24 -6.56
CA PRO A 38 3.55 -21.46 -6.33
C PRO A 38 2.07 -21.20 -6.65
N GLU A 39 1.43 -22.21 -7.23
CA GLU A 39 -0.02 -22.18 -7.44
C GLU A 39 -0.73 -22.03 -6.09
N ILE A 40 -1.71 -21.13 -6.04
CA ILE A 40 -2.49 -20.89 -4.82
C ILE A 40 -3.57 -21.97 -4.76
N ILE A 41 -3.36 -22.97 -3.90
CA ILE A 41 -4.29 -24.06 -3.67
C ILE A 41 -4.84 -24.01 -2.24
N PRO A 42 -6.18 -23.97 -2.03
CA PRO A 42 -6.77 -23.94 -0.69
C PRO A 42 -6.64 -25.27 0.07
N GLY A 43 -6.25 -26.36 -0.61
CA GLY A 43 -6.22 -27.69 -0.03
C GLY A 43 -7.63 -28.16 0.33
N SER A 44 -7.86 -28.39 1.63
CA SER A 44 -9.17 -28.79 2.16
C SER A 44 -9.94 -27.63 2.83
N ALA A 45 -9.41 -26.41 2.81
CA ALA A 45 -10.08 -25.25 3.38
C ALA A 45 -11.16 -24.71 2.43
N ASP A 46 -12.29 -24.30 2.97
CA ASP A 46 -13.36 -23.60 2.24
C ASP A 46 -13.37 -22.13 2.67
N PHE A 47 -13.03 -21.25 1.74
CA PHE A 47 -12.98 -19.81 1.96
C PHE A 47 -14.21 -19.07 1.42
N SER A 48 -15.26 -19.79 1.03
CA SER A 48 -16.51 -19.20 0.50
C SER A 48 -17.10 -18.13 1.42
N LYS A 49 -16.86 -18.20 2.74
CA LYS A 49 -17.26 -17.15 3.68
C LYS A 49 -16.11 -16.68 4.55
N TYR A 50 -15.88 -15.38 4.52
CA TYR A 50 -14.99 -14.68 5.45
C TYR A 50 -15.77 -13.54 6.12
N ILE A 51 -15.76 -13.52 7.46
CA ILE A 51 -16.41 -12.49 8.28
C ILE A 51 -15.38 -11.92 9.24
N SER A 52 -15.32 -10.60 9.33
CA SER A 52 -14.46 -9.88 10.25
C SER A 52 -15.29 -9.14 11.29
N ILE A 53 -14.92 -9.30 12.56
CA ILE A 53 -15.51 -8.61 13.70
C ILE A 53 -14.35 -8.01 14.50
N GLY A 54 -14.44 -6.74 14.86
CA GLY A 54 -13.35 -6.10 15.60
C GLY A 54 -13.55 -4.62 15.89
N GLY A 55 -12.44 -3.97 16.25
CA GLY A 55 -12.40 -2.55 16.56
C GLY A 55 -11.77 -1.73 15.43
N SER A 56 -11.10 -0.63 15.82
CA SER A 56 -10.50 0.36 14.92
C SER A 56 -9.62 -0.23 13.80
N TRP A 57 -8.72 -1.17 14.11
CA TRP A 57 -7.80 -1.71 13.10
C TRP A 57 -8.49 -2.59 12.06
N SER A 58 -9.49 -3.37 12.47
CA SER A 58 -10.31 -4.18 11.56
C SER A 58 -11.20 -3.29 10.67
N ALA A 59 -11.63 -2.14 11.20
CA ALA A 59 -12.45 -1.18 10.46
C ALA A 59 -11.63 -0.32 9.47
N GLY A 60 -10.30 -0.37 9.50
CA GLY A 60 -9.45 0.48 8.66
C GLY A 60 -9.29 1.90 9.18
N PHE A 61 -9.38 2.09 10.50
CA PHE A 61 -9.07 3.36 11.14
C PHE A 61 -7.55 3.59 11.15
N MET A 62 -7.10 4.64 10.47
CA MET A 62 -5.68 4.99 10.33
C MET A 62 -5.50 6.51 10.36
N ASP A 63 -4.30 6.99 10.64
CA ASP A 63 -4.01 8.43 10.66
C ASP A 63 -4.97 9.25 11.54
N GLY A 64 -5.47 8.63 12.61
CA GLY A 64 -6.45 9.24 13.50
C GLY A 64 -7.88 9.33 12.96
N SER A 65 -8.21 8.76 11.80
CA SER A 65 -9.51 8.89 11.15
C SER A 65 -10.03 7.56 10.57
N LEU A 66 -11.35 7.43 10.45
CA LEU A 66 -11.98 6.44 9.58
C LEU A 66 -12.21 7.09 8.21
N TYR A 67 -11.68 6.51 7.13
CA TYR A 67 -11.80 7.04 5.77
C TYR A 67 -11.57 5.96 4.71
N THR A 68 -12.08 6.15 3.48
CA THR A 68 -12.19 5.10 2.45
C THR A 68 -10.88 4.38 2.16
N PHE A 69 -9.80 5.12 1.91
CA PHE A 69 -8.49 4.50 1.65
C PHE A 69 -7.98 3.68 2.85
N GLY A 70 -8.29 4.08 4.07
CA GLY A 70 -7.96 3.28 5.25
C GLY A 70 -8.79 2.00 5.35
N GLN A 71 -10.07 2.06 4.99
CA GLN A 71 -10.95 0.91 4.95
C GLN A 71 -10.49 -0.10 3.90
N GLU A 72 -10.15 0.35 2.69
CA GLU A 72 -9.59 -0.47 1.60
C GLU A 72 -8.25 -1.14 1.98
N ASN A 73 -7.48 -0.53 2.88
CA ASN A 73 -6.19 -1.06 3.35
C ASN A 73 -6.27 -1.67 4.76
N SER A 74 -7.48 -1.95 5.24
CA SER A 74 -7.66 -2.66 6.50
C SER A 74 -7.17 -4.10 6.39
N PHE A 75 -6.67 -4.68 7.48
CA PHE A 75 -6.18 -6.06 7.45
C PHE A 75 -7.25 -7.08 6.97
N PRO A 76 -8.56 -6.92 7.28
CA PRO A 76 -9.57 -7.81 6.73
C PRO A 76 -9.72 -7.68 5.22
N SER A 77 -9.68 -6.45 4.68
CA SER A 77 -9.76 -6.21 3.24
C SER A 77 -8.57 -6.82 2.50
N ILE A 78 -7.35 -6.63 3.04
CA ILE A 78 -6.12 -7.22 2.49
C ILE A 78 -6.18 -8.75 2.54
N LEU A 79 -6.59 -9.32 3.67
CA LEU A 79 -6.68 -10.77 3.84
C LEU A 79 -7.72 -11.36 2.88
N ALA A 80 -8.89 -10.73 2.76
CA ALA A 80 -9.89 -11.15 1.80
C ALA A 80 -9.36 -11.20 0.37
N GLY A 81 -8.59 -10.19 -0.07
CA GLY A 81 -7.94 -10.21 -1.38
C GLY A 81 -6.97 -11.39 -1.58
N GLN A 82 -6.37 -11.91 -0.50
CA GLN A 82 -5.59 -13.15 -0.57
C GLN A 82 -6.50 -14.39 -0.62
N LEU A 83 -7.58 -14.40 0.17
CA LEU A 83 -8.53 -15.51 0.19
C LEU A 83 -9.26 -15.69 -1.14
N THR A 84 -9.57 -14.62 -1.86
CA THR A 84 -10.16 -14.70 -3.22
C THR A 84 -9.27 -15.49 -4.18
N GLN A 85 -7.94 -15.38 -4.06
CA GLN A 85 -7.01 -16.17 -4.88
C GLN A 85 -7.05 -17.68 -4.54
N ALA A 86 -7.57 -18.04 -3.38
CA ALA A 86 -7.75 -19.42 -2.91
C ALA A 86 -9.21 -19.90 -3.00
N GLY A 87 -10.06 -19.23 -3.78
CA GLY A 87 -11.47 -19.62 -3.96
C GLY A 87 -12.45 -18.98 -2.97
N GLY A 88 -12.02 -17.96 -2.22
CA GLY A 88 -12.91 -17.17 -1.39
C GLY A 88 -13.79 -16.22 -2.20
N GLU A 89 -14.95 -15.89 -1.64
CA GLU A 89 -15.85 -14.88 -2.22
C GLU A 89 -15.32 -13.45 -1.98
N GLY A 90 -15.95 -12.46 -2.61
CA GLY A 90 -15.63 -11.05 -2.38
C GLY A 90 -15.84 -10.64 -0.93
N PHE A 91 -15.24 -9.51 -0.53
CA PHE A 91 -15.36 -8.97 0.83
C PHE A 91 -15.97 -7.57 0.79
N SER A 92 -17.19 -7.47 1.29
CA SER A 92 -17.92 -6.22 1.41
C SER A 92 -17.77 -5.64 2.82
N GLN A 93 -17.52 -4.34 2.89
CA GLN A 93 -17.43 -3.59 4.13
C GLN A 93 -18.13 -2.25 3.98
N PRO A 94 -18.67 -1.66 5.07
CA PRO A 94 -19.30 -0.35 4.99
C PRO A 94 -18.26 0.71 4.69
N ASP A 95 -18.27 1.29 3.50
CA ASP A 95 -17.42 2.44 3.14
C ASP A 95 -18.14 3.74 3.50
N ILE A 96 -17.41 4.68 4.10
CA ILE A 96 -17.95 6.01 4.40
C ILE A 96 -17.85 6.98 3.22
N HIS A 97 -17.24 6.56 2.11
CA HIS A 97 -17.09 7.33 0.87
C HIS A 97 -16.44 8.71 1.08
N SER A 98 -15.44 8.78 1.94
CA SER A 98 -14.76 10.02 2.30
C SER A 98 -13.25 9.90 2.17
N LYS A 99 -12.63 10.87 1.48
CA LYS A 99 -11.18 10.95 1.30
C LYS A 99 -10.45 11.25 2.61
N ASN A 100 -11.06 12.09 3.45
CA ASN A 100 -10.46 12.58 4.69
C ASN A 100 -11.13 11.98 5.93
N GLY A 101 -12.42 11.66 5.79
CA GLY A 101 -13.19 10.95 6.79
C GLY A 101 -13.35 11.73 8.09
N TYR A 102 -13.48 10.98 9.18
CA TYR A 102 -13.77 11.52 10.50
C TYR A 102 -12.75 11.11 11.55
N ASN A 103 -12.14 12.13 12.17
CA ASN A 103 -11.23 12.00 13.28
C ASN A 103 -11.92 12.40 14.59
N PRO A 104 -12.34 11.43 15.43
CA PRO A 104 -13.03 11.71 16.68
C PRO A 104 -12.15 12.36 17.75
N PHE A 105 -10.82 12.37 17.57
CA PHE A 105 -9.88 12.94 18.53
C PHE A 105 -9.55 14.41 18.24
N ALA A 106 -9.72 14.85 16.99
CA ALA A 106 -9.47 16.20 16.54
C ALA A 106 -10.75 17.00 16.26
N SER A 107 -11.90 16.34 16.19
CA SER A 107 -13.18 16.99 15.91
C SER A 107 -13.86 17.48 17.19
N ASP A 108 -14.57 18.61 17.07
CA ASP A 108 -15.49 19.14 18.08
C ASP A 108 -16.83 19.53 17.44
N ALA A 109 -17.71 20.22 18.18
CA ALA A 109 -19.04 20.59 17.70
C ALA A 109 -19.03 21.66 16.59
N GLN A 110 -17.93 22.38 16.41
CA GLN A 110 -17.79 23.47 15.44
C GLN A 110 -16.79 23.14 14.33
N ASN A 111 -15.86 22.23 14.59
CA ASN A 111 -14.75 21.88 13.70
C ASN A 111 -14.74 20.37 13.46
N ILE A 112 -15.17 19.96 12.28
CA ILE A 112 -15.10 18.55 11.86
C ILE A 112 -13.76 18.31 11.17
N ARG A 113 -12.95 17.42 11.75
CA ARG A 113 -11.59 17.11 11.29
C ARG A 113 -11.52 15.70 10.74
N GLY A 114 -10.65 15.52 9.76
CA GLY A 114 -10.33 14.25 9.13
C GLY A 114 -8.94 13.74 9.53
N LYS A 115 -8.37 12.90 8.68
CA LYS A 115 -7.06 12.27 8.91
C LYS A 115 -5.93 13.27 9.17
N TYR A 116 -4.94 12.83 9.92
CA TYR A 116 -3.65 13.51 10.05
C TYR A 116 -2.82 13.33 8.78
N VAL A 117 -2.13 14.40 8.38
CA VAL A 117 -1.19 14.39 7.26
C VAL A 117 0.07 15.15 7.65
N TYR A 118 1.20 14.74 7.07
CA TYR A 118 2.44 15.51 7.13
C TYR A 118 2.46 16.56 6.02
N LYS A 119 2.72 17.82 6.38
CA LYS A 119 2.78 18.93 5.43
C LYS A 119 3.97 19.84 5.74
N PHE A 120 4.68 20.27 4.71
CA PHE A 120 5.62 21.39 4.82
C PHE A 120 4.83 22.70 4.69
N LEU A 121 4.93 23.58 5.68
CA LEU A 121 4.19 24.86 5.70
C LEU A 121 4.61 25.78 4.55
N THR A 122 5.89 25.72 4.19
CA THR A 122 6.53 26.43 3.08
C THR A 122 7.57 25.52 2.41
N PRO A 123 7.98 25.79 1.16
CA PRO A 123 9.03 25.03 0.49
C PRO A 123 10.36 24.95 1.27
N ASP A 124 10.67 25.99 2.07
CA ASP A 124 11.89 26.09 2.87
C ASP A 124 11.72 25.56 4.31
N SER A 125 10.57 24.96 4.63
CA SER A 125 10.35 24.41 5.97
C SER A 125 11.35 23.28 6.25
N PRO A 126 12.13 23.34 7.35
CA PRO A 126 13.19 22.38 7.63
C PRO A 126 12.67 20.97 7.98
N GLN A 127 11.40 20.88 8.36
CA GLN A 127 10.71 19.63 8.69
C GLN A 127 9.20 19.77 8.43
N PRO A 128 8.49 18.67 8.14
CA PRO A 128 7.04 18.69 8.03
C PRO A 128 6.39 18.82 9.41
N VAL A 129 5.18 19.37 9.44
CA VAL A 129 4.30 19.37 10.62
C VAL A 129 3.14 18.40 10.40
N ILE A 130 2.56 17.91 11.50
CA ILE A 130 1.33 17.13 11.45
C ILE A 130 0.15 18.10 11.54
N GLU A 131 -0.74 18.04 10.56
CA GLU A 131 -2.01 18.77 10.55
C GLU A 131 -3.17 17.81 10.31
N SER A 132 -4.34 18.10 10.87
CA SER A 132 -5.57 17.41 10.50
C SER A 132 -6.19 18.08 9.28
N THR A 133 -6.71 17.28 8.35
CA THR A 133 -7.50 17.80 7.23
C THR A 133 -8.88 18.24 7.69
N GLU A 134 -9.60 19.00 6.86
CA GLU A 134 -11.06 19.11 6.98
C GLU A 134 -11.67 17.72 6.83
N GLY A 135 -12.63 17.40 7.70
CA GLY A 135 -13.31 16.10 7.74
C GLY A 135 -14.79 16.19 7.41
N GLU A 136 -15.43 15.03 7.47
CA GLU A 136 -16.85 14.85 7.19
C GLU A 136 -17.47 13.96 8.27
N ILE A 137 -18.71 14.22 8.66
CA ILE A 137 -19.44 13.34 9.59
C ILE A 137 -19.93 12.12 8.79
N PRO A 138 -19.55 10.89 9.17
CA PRO A 138 -20.03 9.69 8.48
C PRO A 138 -21.54 9.57 8.62
N THR A 139 -22.21 9.20 7.53
CA THR A 139 -23.64 8.91 7.51
C THR A 139 -23.89 7.41 7.70
N SER A 140 -25.15 7.05 7.94
CA SER A 140 -25.56 5.65 7.98
C SER A 140 -25.29 4.97 6.65
N TYR A 141 -24.77 3.74 6.70
CA TYR A 141 -24.62 2.90 5.51
C TYR A 141 -25.99 2.59 4.89
N THR A 142 -26.10 2.75 3.57
CA THR A 142 -27.35 2.61 2.81
C THR A 142 -27.38 1.41 1.86
N GLY A 143 -26.32 0.60 1.83
CA GLY A 143 -26.25 -0.60 0.98
C GLY A 143 -26.89 -1.84 1.62
N GLU A 144 -26.76 -2.97 0.93
CA GLU A 144 -27.31 -4.25 1.40
C GLU A 144 -26.54 -4.79 2.60
N LEU A 145 -27.23 -4.96 3.73
CA LEU A 145 -26.61 -5.42 4.98
C LEU A 145 -26.26 -6.91 4.97
N THR A 146 -26.97 -7.69 4.16
CA THR A 146 -26.78 -9.15 4.02
C THR A 146 -25.49 -9.51 3.28
N GLU A 147 -24.92 -8.55 2.54
CA GLU A 147 -23.67 -8.72 1.80
C GLU A 147 -22.44 -8.36 2.65
N LEU A 148 -22.62 -7.69 3.80
CA LEU A 148 -21.52 -7.22 4.62
C LEU A 148 -20.75 -8.37 5.26
N ASN A 149 -19.43 -8.30 5.14
CA ASN A 149 -18.48 -9.20 5.77
C ASN A 149 -17.73 -8.55 6.94
N ASN A 150 -17.61 -7.21 6.95
CA ASN A 150 -16.91 -6.48 8.01
C ASN A 150 -17.90 -5.80 8.97
N PHE A 151 -17.88 -6.23 10.22
CA PHE A 151 -18.68 -5.68 11.32
C PHE A 151 -17.80 -4.97 12.36
N ALA A 152 -16.61 -4.53 11.94
CA ALA A 152 -15.72 -3.80 12.82
C ALA A 152 -16.22 -2.37 13.11
N VAL A 153 -16.13 -1.96 14.37
CA VAL A 153 -16.58 -0.63 14.81
C VAL A 153 -15.39 0.15 15.38
N PRO A 154 -14.99 1.28 14.78
CA PRO A 154 -13.95 2.13 15.34
C PRO A 154 -14.28 2.58 16.76
N GLY A 155 -13.30 2.52 17.64
CA GLY A 155 -13.47 2.90 19.05
C GLY A 155 -14.23 1.87 19.89
N PHE A 156 -14.57 0.70 19.34
CA PHE A 156 -15.13 -0.40 20.11
C PHE A 156 -14.19 -0.78 21.26
N ARG A 157 -14.68 -0.68 22.50
CA ARG A 157 -13.98 -1.11 23.71
C ARG A 157 -14.79 -2.23 24.34
N TRP A 158 -14.18 -3.40 24.42
CA TRP A 158 -14.74 -4.51 25.18
C TRP A 158 -14.48 -4.25 26.66
N ASN A 159 -15.46 -3.69 27.37
CA ASN A 159 -15.33 -3.30 28.77
C ASN A 159 -15.41 -4.58 29.64
N LEU A 160 -14.26 -5.21 29.91
CA LEU A 160 -14.18 -6.49 30.65
C LEU A 160 -13.77 -6.40 32.12
N ILE A 161 -13.75 -5.21 32.70
CA ILE A 161 -13.38 -5.07 34.11
C ILE A 161 -14.45 -4.21 34.79
N PRO A 162 -15.17 -4.74 35.80
CA PRO A 162 -16.10 -3.96 36.61
C PRO A 162 -15.41 -2.89 37.43
#